data_AF-A0A1Q3W6I2-F1
#
_entry.id   AF-A0A1Q3W6I2-F1
#
_cell.length_a   1.000
_cell.length_b   1.000
_cell.length_c   1.000
_cell.angle_alpha   90.00
_cell.angle_beta   90.00
_cell.angle_gamma   90.00
#
_symmetry.space_group_name_H-M   'P 1'
#
loop_
_entity.id
_entity.type
_entity.pdbx_description
1 polymer ?
#
loop_
_entity_poly.entity_id
_entity_poly.type
_entity_poly.pdbx_seq_one_letter_code
_entity_poly.pdbx_strand_id
1 'polypeptide(L)'
;MKKILAVIMACGAINNTLASNKSQPLTQEQLVEVLVDLELVRAIIDNRENGNQTEKTDSLFQEQVQLICDAHAIDTAIFQKTYINYLTDPRRLAVLYDQLINKLEKLLQDSY
;
A
#
# COMPACT_ATOMS: atom_id res chain seq x y z
N MET A 1 -33.94 -8.99 -43.30
CA MET A 1 -33.14 -7.75 -43.27
C MET A 1 -33.04 -7.26 -41.84
N LYS A 2 -31.80 -6.97 -41.39
CA LYS A 2 -31.42 -6.15 -40.21
C LYS A 2 -31.79 -6.71 -38.83
N LYS A 3 -30.93 -6.73 -37.80
CA LYS A 3 -29.47 -6.67 -37.61
C LYS A 3 -29.36 -6.96 -36.10
N ILE A 4 -28.71 -8.06 -35.73
CA ILE A 4 -28.44 -8.41 -34.32
C ILE A 4 -27.43 -7.37 -33.81
N LEU A 5 -27.82 -6.58 -32.82
CA LEU A 5 -26.91 -5.72 -32.07
C LEU A 5 -26.33 -6.55 -30.92
N ALA A 6 -25.20 -7.20 -31.20
CA ALA A 6 -24.31 -7.68 -30.17
C ALA A 6 -23.62 -6.46 -29.53
N VAL A 7 -24.02 -6.13 -28.30
CA VAL A 7 -23.24 -5.23 -27.45
C VAL A 7 -22.07 -6.04 -26.91
N ILE A 8 -20.92 -5.89 -27.57
CA ILE A 8 -19.65 -6.43 -27.09
C ILE A 8 -19.28 -5.63 -25.83
N MET A 9 -19.16 -6.34 -24.72
CA MET A 9 -18.63 -5.85 -23.45
C MET A 9 -17.28 -5.14 -23.69
N ALA A 10 -17.29 -3.82 -23.68
CA ALA A 10 -16.09 -3.01 -23.53
C ALA A 10 -15.73 -2.91 -22.03
N CYS A 11 -15.44 -4.05 -21.40
CA CYS A 11 -14.81 -4.12 -20.08
C CYS A 11 -13.62 -5.11 -20.12
N GLY A 12 -12.88 -5.09 -21.23
CA GLY A 12 -11.71 -5.93 -21.46
C GLY A 12 -10.38 -5.17 -21.50
N ALA A 13 -10.33 -3.94 -20.99
CA ALA A 13 -9.06 -3.27 -20.67
C ALA A 13 -8.70 -3.54 -19.20
N ILE A 14 -8.78 -4.80 -18.78
CA ILE A 14 -7.99 -5.26 -17.64
C ILE A 14 -6.58 -5.29 -18.22
N ASN A 15 -5.79 -4.27 -17.89
CA ASN A 15 -4.37 -4.23 -18.18
C ASN A 15 -3.75 -5.49 -17.59
N ASN A 16 -3.55 -6.50 -18.44
CA ASN A 16 -2.71 -7.66 -18.17
C ASN A 16 -1.23 -7.23 -18.23
N THR A 17 -0.86 -6.19 -17.48
CA THR A 17 0.51 -5.98 -17.01
C THR A 17 0.69 -6.73 -15.68
N LEU A 18 0.17 -7.96 -15.60
CA LEU A 18 0.60 -8.97 -14.63
C LEU A 18 1.86 -9.70 -15.14
N ALA A 19 2.74 -8.96 -15.83
CA ALA A 19 4.01 -9.47 -16.31
C ALA A 19 5.13 -8.81 -15.50
N SER A 20 5.54 -9.53 -14.44
CA SER A 20 6.92 -9.56 -13.95
C SER A 20 7.57 -8.20 -13.64
N ASN A 21 7.16 -7.56 -12.53
CA ASN A 21 7.97 -6.52 -11.89
C ASN A 21 8.62 -6.97 -10.57
N LYS A 22 8.90 -8.28 -10.43
CA LYS A 22 9.54 -8.88 -9.24
C LYS A 22 11.00 -8.46 -8.99
N SER A 23 11.51 -7.43 -9.66
CA SER A 23 12.91 -7.00 -9.53
C SER A 23 13.11 -5.48 -9.50
N GLN A 24 12.11 -4.67 -9.82
CA GLN A 24 12.29 -3.22 -9.83
C GLN A 24 12.06 -2.66 -8.41
N PRO A 25 12.91 -1.74 -7.92
CA PRO A 25 12.62 -1.00 -6.69
C PRO A 25 11.28 -0.29 -6.79
N LEU A 26 10.57 -0.16 -5.67
CA LEU A 26 9.31 0.58 -5.67
C LEU A 26 9.57 2.05 -6.03
N THR A 27 8.67 2.61 -6.83
CA THR A 27 8.59 4.07 -6.95
C THR A 27 8.24 4.69 -5.59
N GLN A 28 8.57 5.97 -5.40
CA GLN A 28 8.21 6.67 -4.17
C GLN A 28 6.70 6.67 -3.94
N GLU A 29 5.90 6.86 -5.01
CA GLU A 29 4.43 6.82 -4.94
C GLU A 29 3.92 5.46 -4.46
N GLN A 30 4.40 4.35 -5.05
CA GLN A 30 4.03 3.00 -4.60
C GLN A 30 4.43 2.72 -3.15
N LEU A 31 5.60 3.21 -2.73
CA LEU A 31 6.02 3.07 -1.34
C LEU A 31 5.10 3.85 -0.40
N VAL A 32 4.68 5.07 -0.77
CA VAL A 32 3.75 5.87 0.02
C VAL A 32 2.38 5.19 0.12
N GLU A 33 1.84 4.61 -0.95
CA GLU A 33 0.55 3.90 -0.90
C GLU A 33 0.57 2.73 0.09
N VAL A 34 1.63 1.92 0.08
CA VAL A 34 1.80 0.81 1.03
C VAL A 34 1.92 1.34 2.46
N LEU A 35 2.69 2.41 2.67
CA LEU A 35 2.87 3.01 4.00
C LEU A 35 1.58 3.60 4.56
N VAL A 36 0.72 4.20 3.73
CA VAL A 36 -0.60 4.70 4.15
C VAL A 36 -1.42 3.57 4.76
N ASP A 37 -1.55 2.45 4.05
CA ASP A 37 -2.36 1.31 4.52
C ASP A 37 -1.76 0.67 5.78
N LEU A 38 -0.43 0.60 5.86
CA LEU A 38 0.26 0.09 7.04
C LEU A 38 0.00 0.96 8.27
N GLU A 39 0.12 2.28 8.16
CA GLU A 39 -0.13 3.20 9.29
C GLU A 39 -1.60 3.18 9.71
N LEU A 40 -2.54 3.08 8.76
CA LEU A 40 -3.96 2.94 9.07
C LEU A 40 -4.24 1.64 9.83
N VAL A 41 -3.70 0.51 9.37
CA VAL A 41 -3.86 -0.78 10.06
C VAL A 41 -3.20 -0.75 11.43
N ARG A 42 -2.02 -0.15 11.56
CA ARG A 42 -1.35 0.01 12.85
C ARG A 42 -2.23 0.78 13.83
N ALA A 43 -2.79 1.91 13.40
CA ALA A 43 -3.70 2.70 14.23
C ALA A 43 -4.98 1.92 14.62
N ILE A 44 -5.48 1.02 13.77
CA ILE A 44 -6.61 0.15 14.09
C ILE A 44 -6.23 -0.89 15.15
N ILE A 45 -5.07 -1.52 15.03
CA ILE A 45 -4.59 -2.52 15.98
C ILE A 45 -4.31 -1.86 17.34
N ASP A 46 -3.58 -0.75 17.34
CA ASP A 46 -3.21 0.00 18.55
C ASP A 46 -4.45 0.51 19.30
N ASN A 47 -5.52 0.92 18.59
CA ASN A 47 -6.79 1.31 19.22
C ASN A 47 -7.61 0.13 19.77
N ARG A 48 -7.35 -1.10 19.33
CA ARG A 48 -8.07 -2.31 19.79
C ARG A 48 -7.40 -2.92 21.01
N GLU A 49 -6.07 -2.93 21.05
CA GLU A 49 -5.29 -3.52 22.14
C GLU A 49 -5.02 -2.46 23.22
N ASN A 50 -5.80 -2.45 24.30
CA ASN A 50 -5.58 -1.57 25.45
C ASN A 50 -4.21 -1.82 26.13
N GLY A 51 -3.17 -1.17 25.62
CA GLY A 51 -1.92 -0.76 26.28
C GLY A 51 -0.91 -1.82 26.71
N ASN A 52 -1.25 -3.11 26.84
CA ASN A 52 -0.38 -4.08 27.54
C ASN A 52 -0.02 -5.35 26.74
N GLN A 53 -0.33 -5.42 25.43
CA GLN A 53 -0.09 -6.63 24.61
C GLN A 53 0.79 -6.33 23.38
N THR A 54 1.92 -5.63 23.59
CA THR A 54 2.85 -5.23 22.53
C THR A 54 3.28 -6.40 21.65
N GLU A 55 3.60 -7.57 22.22
CA GLU A 55 4.01 -8.74 21.43
C GLU A 55 2.93 -9.27 20.48
N LYS A 56 1.65 -9.23 20.89
CA LYS A 56 0.53 -9.63 20.03
C LYS A 56 0.20 -8.55 18.99
N THR A 57 0.37 -7.29 19.37
CA THR A 57 0.23 -6.13 18.47
C THR A 57 1.23 -6.27 17.32
N ASP A 58 2.48 -6.59 17.65
CA ASP A 58 3.55 -6.80 16.66
C ASP A 58 3.26 -8.00 15.75
N SER A 59 2.81 -9.15 16.30
CA SER A 59 2.51 -10.32 15.46
C SER A 59 1.34 -10.06 14.50
N LEU A 60 0.26 -9.43 14.98
CA LEU A 60 -0.88 -9.07 14.14
C LEU A 60 -0.46 -8.07 13.06
N PHE A 61 0.37 -7.10 13.41
CA PHE A 61 0.88 -6.15 12.43
C PHE A 61 1.73 -6.83 11.35
N GLN A 62 2.61 -7.78 11.71
CA GLN A 62 3.40 -8.54 10.72
C GLN A 62 2.54 -9.34 9.76
N GLU A 63 1.44 -9.95 10.22
CA GLU A 63 0.49 -10.64 9.34
C GLU A 63 -0.16 -9.66 8.34
N GLN A 64 -0.49 -8.45 8.78
CA GLN A 64 -1.08 -7.43 7.93
C GLN A 64 -0.09 -6.86 6.90
N VAL A 65 1.21 -6.79 7.22
CA VAL A 65 2.23 -6.33 6.27
C VAL A 65 2.22 -7.16 4.99
N GLN A 66 2.14 -8.49 5.13
CA GLN A 66 2.08 -9.38 3.96
C GLN A 66 0.80 -9.16 3.15
N LEU A 67 -0.35 -9.08 3.81
CA LEU A 67 -1.65 -8.88 3.15
C LEU A 67 -1.72 -7.54 2.39
N ILE A 68 -1.18 -6.48 2.98
CA ILE A 68 -1.12 -5.17 2.33
C ILE A 68 -0.19 -5.21 1.12
N CYS A 69 1.01 -5.80 1.25
CA CYS A 69 1.92 -5.94 0.11
C CYS A 69 1.26 -6.72 -1.05
N ASP A 70 0.55 -7.81 -0.74
CA ASP A 70 -0.19 -8.60 -1.72
C ASP A 70 -1.32 -7.78 -2.38
N ALA A 71 -2.05 -6.95 -1.62
CA ALA A 71 -3.10 -6.09 -2.14
C ALA A 71 -2.58 -5.03 -3.13
N HIS A 72 -1.35 -4.55 -2.93
CA HIS A 72 -0.65 -3.66 -3.86
C HIS A 72 0.12 -4.38 -4.98
N ALA A 73 0.02 -5.72 -5.06
CA ALA A 73 0.81 -6.56 -5.96
C ALA A 73 2.34 -6.34 -5.83
N ILE A 74 2.80 -6.12 -4.60
CA ILE A 74 4.19 -5.85 -4.23
C ILE A 74 4.76 -7.05 -3.49
N ASP A 75 5.99 -7.44 -3.85
CA ASP A 75 6.75 -8.42 -3.08
C ASP A 75 7.25 -7.79 -1.77
N THR A 76 6.94 -8.41 -0.64
CA THR A 76 7.29 -7.91 0.70
C THR A 76 8.79 -7.68 0.86
N ALA A 77 9.65 -8.49 0.24
CA ALA A 77 11.10 -8.29 0.28
C ALA A 77 11.54 -7.07 -0.54
N ILE A 78 10.86 -6.76 -1.65
CA ILE A 78 11.09 -5.53 -2.43
C ILE A 78 10.65 -4.32 -1.62
N PHE A 79 9.50 -4.37 -0.95
CA PHE A 79 9.06 -3.33 -0.03
C PHE A 79 10.10 -3.06 1.06
N GLN A 80 10.49 -4.09 1.81
CA GLN A 80 11.46 -3.99 2.90
C GLN A 80 12.78 -3.40 2.40
N LYS A 81 13.33 -3.91 1.30
CA LYS A 81 14.58 -3.42 0.70
C LYS A 81 14.46 -1.97 0.27
N THR A 82 13.34 -1.58 -0.34
CA THR A 82 13.12 -0.21 -0.81
C THR A 82 12.99 0.73 0.40
N TYR A 83 12.22 0.37 1.41
CA TYR A 83 12.07 1.18 2.62
C TYR A 83 13.40 1.35 3.37
N ILE A 84 14.18 0.27 3.56
CA ILE A 84 15.51 0.33 4.16
C ILE A 84 16.42 1.32 3.42
N ASN A 85 16.32 1.42 2.08
CA ASN A 85 17.09 2.40 1.33
C ASN A 85 16.76 3.84 1.72
N TYR A 86 15.49 4.17 1.99
CA TYR A 86 15.09 5.49 2.47
C TYR A 86 15.62 5.78 3.88
N LEU A 87 15.70 4.76 4.75
CA LEU A 87 16.25 4.91 6.11
C LEU A 87 17.73 5.34 6.13
N THR A 88 18.46 5.16 5.02
CA THR A 88 19.87 5.56 4.92
C THR A 88 20.08 7.05 4.60
N ASP A 89 19.04 7.78 4.20
CA ASP A 89 19.11 9.21 3.89
C ASP A 89 17.96 9.98 4.57
N PRO A 90 18.24 10.72 5.65
CA PRO A 90 17.22 11.46 6.40
C PRO A 90 16.42 12.46 5.56
N ARG A 91 17.02 13.05 4.52
CA ARG A 91 16.32 14.03 3.67
C ARG A 91 15.28 13.34 2.78
N ARG A 92 15.64 12.19 2.22
CA ARG A 92 14.70 11.37 1.43
C ARG A 92 13.60 10.80 2.30
N LEU A 93 13.94 10.39 3.52
CA LEU A 93 12.96 9.92 4.50
C LEU A 93 11.96 11.02 4.87
N ALA A 94 12.42 12.23 5.13
CA ALA A 94 11.54 13.36 5.43
C ALA A 94 10.55 13.64 4.29
N VAL A 95 11.03 13.69 3.04
CA VAL A 95 10.17 13.89 1.86
C VAL A 95 9.14 12.75 1.70
N LEU A 96 9.53 11.51 1.97
CA LEU A 96 8.63 10.37 1.95
C LEU A 96 7.51 10.53 2.99
N TYR A 97 7.86 10.94 4.21
CA TYR A 97 6.89 11.15 5.28
C TYR A 97 5.99 12.36 5.06
N ASP A 98 6.49 13.46 4.47
CA ASP A 98 5.64 14.60 4.09
C ASP A 98 4.55 14.16 3.12
N GLN A 99 4.87 13.30 2.14
CA GLN A 99 3.89 12.77 1.20
C GLN A 99 2.89 11.82 1.85
N LEU A 100 3.36 10.95 2.75
CA LEU A 100 2.52 10.06 3.55
C LEU A 100 1.51 10.85 4.37
N ILE A 101 1.97 11.86 5.12
CA ILE A 101 1.13 12.72 5.96
C ILE A 101 0.09 13.45 5.10
N ASN A 102 0.50 14.08 4.00
CA ASN A 102 -0.44 14.78 3.10
C ASN A 102 -1.53 13.84 2.57
N LYS A 103 -1.19 12.57 2.26
CA LYS A 103 -2.18 11.57 1.83
C LYS A 103 -3.16 11.19 2.95
N LEU A 104 -2.65 10.97 4.16
CA LEU A 104 -3.49 10.66 5.33
C LEU A 104 -4.43 11.83 5.67
N GLU A 105 -3.93 13.06 5.63
CA GLU A 105 -4.75 14.27 5.85
C GLU A 105 -5.84 14.41 4.80
N LYS A 106 -5.53 14.12 3.52
CA LYS A 106 -6.54 14.13 2.46
C LYS A 106 -7.62 13.08 2.69
N LEU A 107 -7.23 11.85 3.04
CA LEU A 107 -8.21 10.79 3.38
C LEU A 107 -9.10 11.19 4.55
N LEU A 108 -8.53 11.88 5.54
CA LEU A 108 -9.29 12.41 6.67
C LEU A 108 -10.29 13.48 6.21
N GLN A 109 -9.88 14.42 5.35
CA GLN A 109 -10.76 15.47 4.81
C GLN A 109 -11.89 14.91 3.95
N ASP A 110 -11.60 13.95 3.07
CA ASP A 110 -12.58 13.32 2.18
C ASP A 110 -13.62 12.45 2.94
N SER A 111 -13.39 12.19 4.24
CA SER A 111 -14.27 11.41 5.11
C SER A 111 -15.35 12.25 5.85
N TYR A 112 -15.36 13.58 5.69
CA TYR A 112 -16.32 14.53 6.30
C TYR A 112 -17.15 15.26 5.25
#